data_AF-A0A1A8GW78-F1
#
_entry.id   AF-A0A1A8GW78-F1
#
_cell.length_a   1.000
_cell.length_b   1.000
_cell.length_c   1.000
_cell.angle_alpha   90.00
_cell.angle_beta   90.00
_cell.angle_gamma   90.00
#
_symmetry.space_group_name_H-M   'P 1'
#
loop_
_entity.id
_entity.type
_entity.pdbx_description
1 polymer ?
#
loop_
_entity_poly.entity_id
_entity_poly.type
_entity_poly.pdbx_seq_one_letter_code
_entity_poly.pdbx_strand_id
1 'polypeptide(L)'
;QGLLNAVGQDETSAGHNGFGCEECLMLFQDQSHPDDVNCPSFVLDFQTSLGVPQRALLTLPFGLMIGRSSIPGAGVGVINQGQTVSPGMHFGPYEGEITTRE
;
A
#
# COMPACT_ATOMS: atom_id res chain seq x y z
N GLN A 1 -6.39 21.75 1.21
CA GLN A 1 -4.93 21.59 1.40
C GLN A 1 -4.63 21.23 2.85
N GLY A 2 -5.09 20.06 3.34
CA GLY A 2 -4.98 19.74 4.77
C GLY A 2 -5.12 18.26 5.12
N LEU A 3 -4.73 17.35 4.23
CA LEU A 3 -4.80 15.90 4.47
C LEU A 3 -3.44 15.19 4.46
N LEU A 4 -2.34 15.92 4.27
CA LEU A 4 -0.99 15.36 4.22
C LEU A 4 -0.22 15.44 5.55
N ASN A 5 -0.73 16.18 6.54
CA ASN A 5 0.02 16.46 7.78
C ASN A 5 -0.14 15.39 8.88
N ALA A 6 -0.80 14.27 8.63
CA ALA A 6 -1.02 13.23 9.64
C ALA A 6 -0.13 11.99 9.48
N VAL A 7 0.70 11.92 8.43
CA VAL A 7 1.65 10.82 8.25
C VAL A 7 3.04 11.34 8.62
N GLY A 8 3.47 11.09 9.86
CA GLY A 8 4.86 11.35 10.23
C GLY A 8 5.14 11.91 11.64
N GLN A 9 4.29 11.65 12.63
CA GLN A 9 4.68 11.88 14.02
C GLN A 9 4.39 10.65 14.87
N ASP A 10 5.30 9.68 14.81
CA ASP A 10 5.65 8.93 16.01
C ASP A 10 7.18 8.80 16.03
N GLU A 11 7.79 9.55 16.94
CA GLU A 11 9.21 9.51 17.25
C GLU A 11 9.46 8.29 18.13
N THR A 12 10.08 7.22 17.61
CA THR A 12 11.08 6.41 18.34
C THR A 12 11.66 5.28 17.47
N SER A 13 12.99 5.23 17.49
CA SER A 13 13.91 4.17 17.03
C SER A 13 14.31 4.16 15.55
N ALA A 14 15.60 4.42 15.34
CA ALA A 14 16.28 4.36 14.07
C ALA A 14 16.21 2.94 13.49
N GLY A 15 15.60 2.81 12.31
CA GLY A 15 15.57 1.57 11.54
C GLY A 15 14.60 1.62 10.38
N HIS A 16 15.05 2.14 9.23
CA HIS A 16 14.43 1.93 7.91
C HIS A 16 13.07 2.64 7.62
N ASN A 17 12.94 3.93 7.97
CA ASN A 17 11.78 4.77 7.57
C ASN A 17 11.92 5.36 6.14
N GLY A 18 12.35 4.57 5.17
CA GLY A 18 12.47 4.99 3.77
C GLY A 18 11.59 4.13 2.88
N PHE A 19 10.77 4.74 2.03
CA PHE A 19 10.08 4.00 0.96
C PHE A 19 11.11 3.46 -0.02
N GLY A 20 11.05 2.16 -0.31
CA GLY A 20 11.94 1.52 -1.27
C GLY A 20 11.60 1.97 -2.69
N CYS A 21 12.54 2.60 -3.37
CA CYS A 21 12.40 2.94 -4.78
C CYS A 21 12.85 1.74 -5.64
N GLU A 22 11.89 1.05 -6.24
CA GLU A 22 12.13 -0.15 -7.05
C GLU A 22 12.97 0.16 -8.31
N GLU A 23 12.80 1.34 -8.90
CA GLU A 23 13.58 1.80 -10.06
C GLU A 23 14.99 2.29 -9.69
N CYS A 24 15.20 2.70 -8.43
CA CYS A 24 16.49 3.20 -7.97
C CYS A 24 17.55 2.09 -7.91
N LEU A 25 17.14 0.82 -7.81
CA LEU A 25 18.05 -0.34 -7.88
C LEU A 25 18.88 -0.38 -9.18
N MET A 26 18.39 0.23 -10.26
CA MET A 26 19.08 0.34 -11.55
C MET A 26 19.94 1.62 -11.68
N LEU A 27 19.74 2.62 -10.82
CA LEU A 27 20.32 3.97 -10.94
C LEU A 27 21.37 4.31 -9.87
N PHE A 28 21.61 3.42 -8.89
CA PHE A 28 22.60 3.62 -7.81
C PHE A 28 24.08 3.70 -8.25
N GLN A 29 24.38 3.92 -9.52
CA GLN A 29 25.72 4.31 -9.93
C GLN A 29 25.94 5.83 -9.95
N ASP A 30 24.90 6.69 -10.04
CA ASP A 30 25.21 8.11 -10.35
C ASP A 30 24.16 9.19 -10.04
N GLN A 31 23.37 9.15 -8.95
CA GLN A 31 22.75 10.43 -8.52
C GLN A 31 22.51 10.53 -7.01
N SER A 32 23.16 11.52 -6.43
CA SER A 32 23.09 11.97 -5.04
C SER A 32 22.24 13.25 -4.92
N HIS A 33 20.97 13.20 -5.29
CA HIS A 33 20.03 14.31 -5.07
C HIS A 33 18.77 13.77 -4.38
N PRO A 34 18.59 14.01 -3.06
CA PRO A 34 17.47 13.48 -2.29
C PRO A 34 16.10 14.04 -2.72
N ASP A 35 16.09 15.15 -3.46
CA ASP A 35 14.87 15.78 -4.00
C ASP A 35 14.38 15.13 -5.31
N ASP A 36 15.20 14.32 -5.98
CA ASP A 36 14.86 13.60 -7.21
C ASP A 36 14.31 12.18 -6.95
N VAL A 37 14.18 11.80 -5.67
CA VAL A 37 13.56 10.54 -5.27
C VAL A 37 12.06 10.64 -5.55
N ASN A 38 11.60 9.88 -6.55
CA ASN A 38 10.19 9.77 -6.89
C ASN A 38 9.36 9.55 -5.61
N CYS A 39 8.44 10.47 -5.32
CA CYS A 39 7.58 10.39 -4.14
C CYS A 39 6.77 9.08 -4.20
N PRO A 40 6.63 8.33 -3.09
CA PRO A 40 5.89 7.07 -3.08
C PRO A 40 4.47 7.26 -3.63
N SER A 41 4.13 6.46 -4.64
CA SER A 41 2.80 6.48 -5.24
C SER A 41 1.89 5.49 -4.52
N PHE A 42 0.72 5.96 -4.09
CA PHE A 42 -0.26 5.16 -3.33
C PHE A 42 -1.53 4.94 -4.14
N VAL A 43 -2.03 3.71 -4.12
CA VAL A 43 -3.40 3.40 -4.51
C VAL A 43 -4.28 3.57 -3.28
N LEU A 44 -5.33 4.38 -3.42
CA LEU A 44 -6.27 4.66 -2.34
C LEU A 44 -7.43 3.67 -2.33
N ASP A 45 -7.77 3.20 -1.14
CA ASP A 45 -8.97 2.41 -0.88
C ASP A 45 -10.24 3.24 -1.10
N PHE A 46 -11.34 2.55 -1.44
CA PHE A 46 -12.65 3.20 -1.47
C PHE A 46 -13.12 3.52 -0.05
N GLN A 47 -13.61 4.74 0.13
CA GLN A 47 -14.11 5.22 1.41
C GLN A 47 -15.34 4.41 1.85
N THR A 48 -15.21 3.67 2.96
CA THR A 48 -16.30 2.91 3.58
C THR A 48 -16.29 3.10 5.09
N SER A 49 -17.47 3.40 5.66
CA SER A 49 -17.65 3.57 7.10
C SER A 49 -17.29 2.32 7.90
N LEU A 50 -16.74 2.50 9.11
CA LEU A 50 -16.48 1.41 10.05
C LEU A 50 -17.79 0.74 10.50
N GLY A 51 -17.72 -0.55 10.84
CA GLY A 51 -18.87 -1.34 11.32
C GLY A 51 -19.83 -1.85 10.23
N VAL A 52 -19.61 -1.50 8.96
CA VAL A 52 -20.39 -2.04 7.84
C VAL A 52 -20.02 -3.52 7.61
N PRO A 53 -21.00 -4.44 7.48
CA PRO A 53 -20.72 -5.82 7.11
C PRO A 53 -19.93 -5.90 5.81
N GLN A 54 -18.96 -6.81 5.75
CA GLN A 54 -18.11 -6.98 4.56
C GLN A 54 -17.34 -5.72 4.15
N ARG A 55 -17.04 -4.80 5.09
CA ARG A 55 -16.26 -3.58 4.83
C ARG A 55 -14.98 -3.84 4.03
N ALA A 56 -14.25 -4.91 4.33
CA ALA A 56 -13.01 -5.25 3.61
C ALA A 56 -13.22 -5.48 2.10
N LEU A 57 -14.41 -5.92 1.67
CA LEU A 57 -14.73 -6.04 0.25
C LEU A 57 -15.06 -4.67 -0.37
N LEU A 58 -15.67 -3.77 0.41
CA LEU A 58 -16.13 -2.46 -0.03
C LEU A 58 -15.01 -1.43 -0.13
N THR A 59 -13.89 -1.63 0.59
CA THR A 59 -12.70 -0.77 0.50
C THR A 59 -11.81 -1.09 -0.69
N LEU A 60 -12.08 -2.17 -1.43
CA LEU A 60 -11.24 -2.66 -2.53
C LEU A 60 -11.05 -1.59 -3.63
N PRO A 61 -9.82 -1.16 -3.93
CA PRO A 61 -9.56 -0.13 -4.96
C PRO A 61 -10.10 -0.46 -6.35
N PHE A 62 -10.37 0.58 -7.14
CA PHE A 62 -10.83 0.45 -8.52
C PHE A 62 -9.88 -0.42 -9.36
N GLY A 63 -10.44 -1.30 -10.19
CA GLY A 63 -9.67 -2.21 -11.04
C GLY A 63 -9.22 -3.49 -10.35
N LEU A 64 -9.42 -3.63 -9.04
CA LEU A 64 -9.19 -4.89 -8.33
C LEU A 64 -10.49 -5.67 -8.13
N MET A 65 -10.39 -6.99 -8.06
CA MET A 65 -11.51 -7.90 -7.86
C MET A 65 -11.15 -9.00 -6.86
N ILE A 66 -12.07 -9.37 -5.98
CA ILE A 66 -11.94 -10.59 -5.18
C ILE A 66 -12.42 -11.79 -5.99
N GLY A 67 -11.58 -12.81 -6.14
CA GLY A 67 -11.91 -14.02 -6.88
C GLY A 67 -11.28 -15.27 -6.26
N ARG A 68 -11.59 -16.46 -6.79
CA ARG A 68 -10.92 -17.70 -6.37
C ARG A 68 -9.46 -17.65 -6.79
N SER A 69 -8.58 -17.93 -5.83
CA SER A 69 -7.15 -18.04 -6.12
C SER A 69 -6.88 -19.27 -6.99
N SER A 70 -5.93 -19.14 -7.92
CA SER A 70 -5.40 -20.27 -8.69
C SER A 70 -4.43 -21.12 -7.88
N ILE A 71 -3.98 -20.63 -6.72
CA ILE A 71 -3.10 -21.36 -5.80
C ILE A 71 -3.92 -22.44 -5.08
N PRO A 72 -3.54 -23.73 -5.18
CA PRO A 72 -4.29 -24.82 -4.55
C PRO A 72 -4.47 -24.59 -3.04
N GLY A 73 -5.72 -24.67 -2.57
CA GLY A 73 -6.05 -24.57 -1.15
C GLY A 73 -6.05 -23.15 -0.54
N ALA A 74 -5.71 -22.10 -1.30
CA ALA A 74 -5.62 -20.73 -0.78
C ALA A 74 -6.99 -20.03 -0.61
N GLY A 75 -8.07 -20.58 -1.16
CA GLY A 75 -9.40 -19.96 -1.11
C GLY A 75 -9.53 -18.79 -2.09
N VAL A 76 -9.75 -17.57 -1.57
CA VAL A 76 -9.94 -16.35 -2.37
C VAL A 76 -8.70 -15.45 -2.32
N GLY A 77 -8.52 -14.63 -3.35
CA GLY A 77 -7.45 -13.64 -3.43
C GLY A 77 -7.87 -12.39 -4.19
N VAL A 78 -6.96 -11.44 -4.28
CA VAL A 78 -7.14 -10.18 -5.01
C VAL A 78 -6.57 -10.34 -6.43
N ILE A 79 -7.35 -9.99 -7.44
CA ILE A 79 -7.01 -10.12 -8.86
C ILE A 79 -7.05 -8.72 -9.49
N ASN A 80 -6.00 -8.34 -10.21
CA ASN A 80 -6.02 -7.14 -11.03
C ASN A 80 -6.83 -7.38 -12.32
N GLN A 81 -7.92 -6.65 -12.50
CA GLN A 81 -8.77 -6.64 -13.70
C GLN A 81 -8.77 -5.26 -14.39
N GLY A 82 -8.05 -4.29 -13.84
CA GLY A 82 -7.92 -2.95 -14.34
C GLY A 82 -6.67 -2.78 -15.21
N GLN A 83 -6.08 -1.59 -15.12
CA GLN A 83 -4.81 -1.30 -15.77
C GLN A 83 -3.65 -2.02 -15.06
N THR A 84 -2.53 -2.18 -15.77
CA THR A 84 -1.29 -2.68 -15.17
C THR A 84 -0.90 -1.80 -13.99
N VAL A 85 -0.63 -2.42 -12.84
CA VAL A 85 -0.06 -1.74 -11.68
C VAL A 85 1.43 -1.50 -11.96
N SER A 86 1.83 -0.24 -11.97
CA SER A 86 3.24 0.12 -12.16
C SER A 86 4.12 -0.35 -10.99
N PRO A 87 5.41 -0.63 -11.23
CA PRO A 87 6.40 -0.80 -10.17
C PRO A 87 6.40 0.37 -9.18
N GLY A 88 6.69 0.08 -7.91
CA GLY A 88 6.71 1.10 -6.84
C GLY A 88 5.34 1.65 -6.39
N MET A 89 4.22 1.08 -6.85
CA MET A 89 2.89 1.41 -6.33
C MET A 89 2.67 0.75 -4.95
N HIS A 90 2.20 1.53 -3.99
CA HIS A 90 1.94 1.11 -2.63
C HIS A 90 0.43 0.99 -2.36
N PHE A 91 0.02 -0.04 -1.60
CA PHE A 91 -1.35 -0.23 -1.12
C PHE A 91 -1.38 -0.16 0.40
N GLY A 92 -2.48 0.35 0.96
CA GLY A 92 -2.70 0.39 2.40
C GLY A 92 -2.83 1.80 2.98
N PRO A 93 -2.68 1.96 4.31
CA PRO A 93 -2.17 0.97 5.27
C PRO A 93 -3.10 -0.26 5.45
N TYR A 94 -2.54 -1.38 5.92
CA TYR A 94 -3.35 -2.54 6.28
C TYR A 94 -4.20 -2.22 7.51
N GLU A 95 -5.51 -2.45 7.40
CA GLU A 95 -6.45 -2.20 8.49
C GLU A 95 -6.92 -3.52 9.12
N GLY A 96 -7.00 -3.54 10.44
CA GLY A 96 -7.45 -4.70 11.22
C GLY A 96 -7.48 -4.40 12.71
N GLU A 97 -7.84 -5.40 13.52
CA GLU A 97 -7.71 -5.31 14.96
C GLU A 97 -6.23 -5.37 15.36
N ILE A 98 -5.76 -4.38 16.11
CA ILE A 98 -4.43 -4.39 16.71
C ILE A 98 -4.53 -5.19 18.01
N THR A 99 -3.85 -6.33 18.07
CA THR A 99 -3.78 -7.19 19.27
C THR A 99 -2.33 -7.38 19.70
N THR A 100 -2.11 -7.45 21.02
CA THR A 100 -0.80 -7.79 21.62
C THR A 100 -0.66 -9.27 21.97
N ARG A 101 -1.66 -10.09 21.63
CA ARG A 101 -1.68 -11.52 21.90
C ARG A 101 -1.18 -12.27 20.66
N GLU A 102 -0.16 -13.10 20.86
CA GLU A 102 0.34 -14.08 19.88
C GLU A 102 -0.60 -15.27 19.72
#